data_AF-A0A411ZLB1-F1
#
_entry.id   AF-A0A411ZLB1-F1
#
_cell.length_a   1.000
_cell.length_b   1.000
_cell.length_c   1.000
_cell.angle_alpha   90.00
_cell.angle_beta   90.00
_cell.angle_gamma   90.00
#
_symmetry.space_group_name_H-M   'P 1'
#
loop_
_entity.id
_entity.type
_entity.pdbx_description
1 polymer ?
#
loop_
_entity_poly.entity_id
_entity_poly.type
_entity_poly.pdbx_seq_one_letter_code
_entity_poly.pdbx_strand_id
1 'polypeptide(L)'
;MKDVLLLVGAGQIGMAIARRIGFDKKIIIGDKNLDNAKKIADIMYNAGFDVNYLEVDLADRISIKNYIQEAQKYGQIGMLINAAGVSPSQASIETILKVDLYGTAVLLEEIGKVIKPYGTGVTISSQSGHRMEALGSEIDEQLATTDCEDLLSLPVLQVENIKDNLPNASVKPLN
;
A
#
# COMPACT_ATOMS: atom_id res chain seq x y z
N MET A 1 0.35 -21.47 -16.28
CA MET A 1 -0.40 -20.63 -15.32
C MET A 1 -0.25 -19.18 -15.75
N LYS A 2 -1.27 -18.35 -15.53
CA LYS A 2 -1.17 -16.90 -15.80
C LYS A 2 -0.25 -16.26 -14.76
N ASP A 3 0.40 -15.15 -15.12
CA ASP A 3 1.03 -14.31 -14.09
C ASP A 3 -0.05 -13.62 -13.28
N VAL A 4 0.24 -13.45 -11.99
CA VAL A 4 -0.61 -12.73 -11.06
C VAL A 4 -0.08 -11.31 -10.88
N LEU A 5 -0.99 -10.35 -11.05
CA LEU A 5 -0.80 -8.94 -10.75
C LEU A 5 -1.56 -8.61 -9.47
N LEU A 6 -0.84 -8.06 -8.50
CA LEU A 6 -1.41 -7.57 -7.25
C LEU A 6 -1.66 -6.08 -7.35
N LEU A 7 -2.86 -5.65 -6.98
CA LEU A 7 -3.19 -4.25 -6.78
C LEU A 7 -3.62 -4.07 -5.33
N VAL A 8 -2.82 -3.37 -4.52
CA VAL A 8 -3.19 -2.96 -3.16
C VAL A 8 -3.56 -1.48 -3.18
N GLY A 9 -4.74 -1.14 -2.66
CA GLY A 9 -5.36 0.17 -2.78
C GLY A 9 -6.19 0.28 -4.06
N ALA A 10 -7.50 0.08 -3.94
CA ALA A 10 -8.45 0.11 -5.05
C ALA A 10 -8.88 1.57 -5.36
N GLY A 11 -7.90 2.44 -5.53
CA GLY A 11 -8.07 3.82 -5.99
C GLY A 11 -7.94 3.95 -7.51
N GLN A 12 -8.26 5.15 -8.02
CA GLN A 12 -8.24 5.41 -9.47
C GLN A 12 -6.84 5.30 -10.08
N ILE A 13 -5.78 5.69 -9.35
CA ILE A 13 -4.40 5.57 -9.82
C ILE A 13 -4.04 4.08 -10.01
N GLY A 14 -4.29 3.27 -8.98
CA GLY A 14 -4.05 1.83 -9.01
C GLY A 14 -4.81 1.14 -10.13
N MET A 15 -6.11 1.42 -10.27
CA MET A 15 -6.93 0.89 -11.36
C MET A 15 -6.40 1.31 -12.74
N ALA A 16 -5.99 2.57 -12.93
CA ALA A 16 -5.46 3.04 -14.21
C ALA A 16 -4.17 2.30 -14.60
N ILE A 17 -3.26 2.07 -13.65
CA ILE A 17 -2.04 1.30 -13.86
C ILE A 17 -2.40 -0.17 -14.17
N ALA A 18 -3.26 -0.79 -13.35
CA ALA A 18 -3.67 -2.18 -13.54
C ALA A 18 -4.35 -2.40 -14.90
N ARG A 19 -5.17 -1.46 -15.37
CA ARG A 19 -5.76 -1.51 -16.72
C ARG A 19 -4.74 -1.41 -17.84
N ARG A 20 -3.61 -0.73 -17.61
CA ARG A 20 -2.54 -0.57 -18.62
C ARG A 20 -1.72 -1.84 -18.79
N ILE A 21 -1.45 -2.57 -17.70
CA ILE A 21 -0.49 -3.69 -17.71
C ILE A 21 -1.11 -5.06 -17.39
N GLY A 22 -2.37 -5.11 -16.96
CA GLY A 22 -3.03 -6.32 -16.48
C GLY A 22 -3.68 -7.20 -17.55
N PHE A 23 -3.52 -6.87 -18.84
CA PHE A 23 -4.02 -7.72 -19.93
C PHE A 23 -3.39 -9.11 -19.86
N ASP A 24 -4.21 -10.16 -20.06
CA ASP A 24 -3.82 -11.58 -19.96
C ASP A 24 -3.28 -12.02 -18.57
N LYS A 25 -3.44 -11.19 -17.53
CA LYS A 25 -3.04 -11.52 -16.16
C LYS A 25 -4.24 -11.84 -15.29
N LYS A 26 -4.03 -12.62 -14.23
CA LYS A 26 -4.98 -12.65 -13.10
C LYS A 26 -4.69 -11.45 -12.21
N ILE A 27 -5.68 -10.62 -11.95
CA ILE A 27 -5.55 -9.45 -11.08
C ILE A 27 -6.21 -9.76 -9.75
N ILE A 28 -5.49 -9.57 -8.65
CA ILE A 28 -6.04 -9.64 -7.30
C ILE A 28 -6.04 -8.24 -6.74
N ILE A 29 -7.22 -7.73 -6.39
CA ILE A 29 -7.42 -6.37 -5.87
C ILE A 29 -7.60 -6.47 -4.36
N GLY A 30 -6.75 -5.79 -3.61
CA GLY A 30 -6.84 -5.63 -2.17
C GLY A 30 -7.18 -4.19 -1.81
N ASP A 31 -8.16 -4.01 -0.92
CA ASP A 31 -8.45 -2.72 -0.29
C ASP A 31 -8.94 -2.96 1.12
N LYS A 32 -8.70 -2.02 2.05
CA LYS A 32 -9.25 -2.09 3.41
C LYS A 32 -10.77 -2.03 3.40
N ASN A 33 -11.35 -1.31 2.44
CA ASN A 33 -12.78 -1.27 2.24
C ASN A 33 -13.19 -2.32 1.20
N LEU A 34 -13.79 -3.42 1.67
CA LEU A 34 -14.23 -4.53 0.82
C LEU A 34 -15.24 -4.09 -0.26
N ASP A 35 -16.15 -3.17 0.06
CA ASP A 35 -17.13 -2.64 -0.91
C ASP A 35 -16.42 -1.86 -2.03
N ASN A 36 -15.37 -1.10 -1.69
CA ASN A 36 -14.55 -0.41 -2.67
C ASN A 36 -13.76 -1.40 -3.54
N ALA A 37 -13.13 -2.41 -2.94
CA ALA A 37 -12.43 -3.48 -3.66
C ALA A 37 -13.37 -4.17 -4.67
N LYS A 38 -14.59 -4.53 -4.22
CA LYS A 38 -15.62 -5.13 -5.06
C LYS A 38 -16.01 -4.20 -6.20
N LYS A 39 -16.28 -2.92 -5.93
CA LYS A 39 -16.67 -1.94 -6.95
C LYS A 39 -15.63 -1.80 -8.05
N ILE A 40 -14.34 -1.71 -7.70
CA ILE A 40 -13.26 -1.65 -8.69
C ILE A 40 -13.12 -2.97 -9.45
N ALA A 41 -13.25 -4.11 -8.77
CA ALA A 41 -13.25 -5.42 -9.42
C ALA A 41 -14.39 -5.56 -10.43
N ASP A 42 -15.61 -5.14 -10.10
CA ASP A 42 -16.75 -5.15 -11.04
C ASP A 42 -16.46 -4.28 -12.28
N ILE A 43 -15.85 -3.11 -12.11
CA ILE A 43 -15.44 -2.25 -13.23
C ILE A 43 -14.40 -2.94 -14.11
N MET A 44 -13.39 -3.57 -13.50
CA MET A 44 -12.33 -4.26 -14.25
C MET A 44 -12.85 -5.52 -14.94
N TYR A 45 -13.71 -6.29 -14.27
CA TYR A 45 -14.37 -7.47 -14.84
C TYR A 45 -15.20 -7.10 -16.08
N ASN A 46 -16.03 -6.06 -15.97
CA ASN A 46 -16.84 -5.55 -17.09
C ASN A 46 -15.99 -4.98 -18.24
N ALA A 47 -14.74 -4.61 -17.97
CA ALA A 47 -13.76 -4.21 -18.98
C ALA A 47 -12.99 -5.39 -19.59
N GLY A 48 -13.30 -6.64 -19.21
CA GLY A 48 -12.73 -7.87 -19.76
C GLY A 48 -11.50 -8.41 -19.03
N PHE A 49 -11.16 -7.89 -17.85
CA PHE A 49 -10.05 -8.41 -17.05
C PHE A 49 -10.47 -9.63 -16.20
N ASP A 50 -9.54 -10.55 -15.98
CA ASP A 50 -9.69 -11.67 -15.06
C ASP A 50 -9.29 -11.20 -13.66
N VAL A 51 -10.28 -10.85 -12.83
CA VAL A 51 -10.06 -10.19 -11.54
C VAL A 51 -10.72 -10.92 -10.39
N ASN A 52 -10.10 -10.91 -9.21
CA ASN A 52 -10.70 -11.21 -7.91
C ASN A 52 -10.41 -10.06 -6.94
N TYR A 53 -11.15 -9.99 -5.84
CA TYR A 53 -10.96 -8.97 -4.81
C TYR A 53 -11.04 -9.55 -3.40
N LEU A 54 -10.36 -8.89 -2.47
CA LEU A 54 -10.24 -9.28 -1.06
C LEU A 54 -10.17 -8.03 -0.19
N GLU A 55 -10.58 -8.16 1.06
CA GLU A 55 -10.25 -7.16 2.08
C GLU A 55 -8.78 -7.30 2.46
N VAL A 56 -8.04 -6.19 2.46
CA VAL A 56 -6.62 -6.14 2.84
C VAL A 56 -6.36 -4.92 3.69
N ASP A 57 -6.03 -5.13 4.96
CA ASP A 57 -5.56 -4.08 5.86
C ASP A 57 -4.03 -4.09 5.90
N LEU A 58 -3.41 -3.05 5.34
CA LEU A 58 -1.96 -2.91 5.36
C LEU A 58 -1.38 -2.72 6.77
N ALA A 59 -2.20 -2.30 7.74
CA ALA A 59 -1.75 -2.23 9.13
C ALA A 59 -1.63 -3.60 9.81
N ASP A 60 -2.04 -4.70 9.15
CA ASP A 60 -1.99 -6.06 9.67
C ASP A 60 -1.19 -7.01 8.76
N ARG A 61 -0.06 -7.48 9.27
CA ARG A 61 0.80 -8.46 8.57
C ARG A 61 0.05 -9.75 8.22
N ILE A 62 -0.87 -10.21 9.06
CA ILE A 62 -1.64 -11.44 8.79
C ILE A 62 -2.56 -11.21 7.59
N SER A 63 -3.23 -10.06 7.53
CA SER A 63 -4.03 -9.64 6.37
C SER A 63 -3.21 -9.65 5.07
N ILE A 64 -2.00 -9.06 5.09
CA ILE A 64 -1.08 -9.07 3.93
C ILE A 64 -0.70 -10.50 3.53
N LYS A 65 -0.34 -11.36 4.48
CA LYS A 65 0.02 -12.76 4.20
C LYS A 65 -1.14 -13.54 3.60
N ASN A 66 -2.35 -13.37 4.13
CA ASN A 66 -3.55 -14.03 3.61
C ASN A 66 -3.85 -13.58 2.17
N TYR A 67 -3.71 -12.29 1.87
CA TYR A 67 -3.84 -11.74 0.53
C TYR A 67 -2.86 -12.39 -0.46
N ILE A 68 -1.59 -12.51 -0.06
CA ILE A 68 -0.54 -13.13 -0.88
C ILE A 68 -0.82 -14.62 -1.11
N GLN A 69 -1.19 -15.34 -0.05
CA GLN A 69 -1.52 -16.77 -0.14
C GLN A 69 -2.72 -17.02 -1.06
N GLU A 70 -3.75 -16.19 -0.98
CA GLU A 70 -4.89 -16.27 -1.89
C GLU A 70 -4.46 -16.03 -3.34
N ALA A 71 -3.63 -15.02 -3.58
CA ALA A 71 -3.11 -14.73 -4.91
C ALA A 71 -2.30 -15.87 -5.53
N GLN A 72 -1.48 -16.57 -4.73
CA GLN A 72 -0.67 -17.70 -5.19
C GLN A 72 -1.50 -18.89 -5.70
N LYS A 73 -2.78 -18.99 -5.33
CA LYS A 73 -3.69 -20.03 -5.85
C LYS A 73 -3.94 -19.89 -7.35
N TYR A 74 -3.70 -18.71 -7.92
CA TYR A 74 -4.01 -18.42 -9.32
C TYR A 74 -2.78 -18.44 -10.24
N GLY A 75 -1.57 -18.49 -9.70
CA GLY A 75 -0.33 -18.50 -10.48
C GLY A 75 0.85 -17.86 -9.76
N GLN A 76 1.92 -17.59 -10.51
CA GLN A 76 3.11 -16.94 -9.97
C GLN A 76 2.90 -15.42 -9.89
N ILE A 77 3.21 -14.83 -8.75
CA ILE A 77 3.17 -13.38 -8.56
C ILE A 77 4.30 -12.75 -9.37
N GLY A 78 3.95 -11.94 -10.36
CA GLY A 78 4.91 -11.26 -11.24
C GLY A 78 4.91 -9.75 -11.09
N MET A 79 3.84 -9.17 -10.58
CA MET A 79 3.65 -7.72 -10.56
C MET A 79 3.00 -7.27 -9.26
N LEU A 80 3.49 -6.17 -8.70
CA LEU A 80 2.89 -5.46 -7.58
C LEU A 80 2.61 -4.00 -7.96
N ILE A 81 1.39 -3.55 -7.69
CA ILE A 81 1.00 -2.14 -7.64
C ILE A 81 0.57 -1.86 -6.20
N ASN A 82 1.39 -1.17 -5.43
CA ASN A 82 0.98 -0.60 -4.15
C ASN A 82 0.55 0.85 -4.38
N ALA A 83 -0.76 1.07 -4.40
CA ALA A 83 -1.40 2.38 -4.50
C ALA A 83 -2.23 2.72 -3.24
N ALA A 84 -2.09 1.91 -2.18
CA ALA A 84 -2.71 2.19 -0.90
C ALA A 84 -1.90 3.25 -0.15
N GLY A 85 -2.61 4.10 0.56
CA GLY A 85 -2.04 5.07 1.48
C GLY A 85 -3.13 5.95 2.07
N VAL A 86 -2.82 6.62 3.17
CA VAL A 86 -3.73 7.53 3.86
C VAL A 86 -3.18 8.95 3.90
N SER A 87 -4.07 9.94 3.84
CA SER A 87 -3.64 11.34 3.90
C SER A 87 -3.56 11.82 5.35
N PRO A 88 -2.60 12.71 5.70
CA PRO A 88 -2.61 13.44 6.97
C PRO A 88 -3.91 14.21 7.24
N SER A 89 -4.64 14.59 6.18
CA SER A 89 -5.96 15.25 6.33
C SER A 89 -7.09 14.29 6.75
N GLN A 90 -6.83 12.98 6.74
CA GLN A 90 -7.84 11.92 6.89
C GLN A 90 -7.50 10.91 8.01
N ALA A 91 -6.28 10.91 8.52
CA ALA A 91 -5.76 9.86 9.40
C ALA A 91 -4.86 10.44 10.49
N SER A 92 -4.82 9.78 11.65
CA SER A 92 -3.88 10.13 12.73
C SER A 92 -2.44 9.79 12.35
N ILE A 93 -1.46 10.38 13.04
CA ILE A 93 -0.03 10.08 12.84
C ILE A 93 0.21 8.57 12.96
N GLU A 94 -0.34 7.91 13.98
CA GLU A 94 -0.19 6.47 14.19
C GLU A 94 -0.77 5.65 13.03
N THR A 95 -1.91 6.10 12.47
CA THR A 95 -2.54 5.42 11.33
C THR A 95 -1.67 5.56 10.08
N ILE A 96 -1.11 6.75 9.83
CA ILE A 96 -0.20 7.00 8.71
C ILE A 96 1.05 6.14 8.85
N LEU A 97 1.69 6.12 10.02
CA LEU A 97 2.87 5.29 10.27
C LEU A 97 2.57 3.79 10.07
N LYS A 98 1.42 3.32 10.55
CA LYS A 98 1.03 1.91 10.40
C LYS A 98 0.75 1.52 8.95
N VAL A 99 0.09 2.37 8.17
CA VAL A 99 -0.31 2.05 6.80
C VAL A 99 0.80 2.37 5.81
N ASP A 100 1.25 3.63 5.77
CA ASP A 100 2.09 4.16 4.70
C ASP A 100 3.55 3.75 4.86
N LEU A 101 4.02 3.55 6.10
CA LEU A 101 5.39 3.13 6.40
C LEU A 101 5.47 1.64 6.72
N TYR A 102 4.94 1.20 7.88
CA TYR A 102 5.00 -0.21 8.31
C TYR A 102 4.33 -1.14 7.31
N GLY A 103 3.08 -0.85 6.93
CA GLY A 103 2.32 -1.68 6.01
C GLY A 103 2.99 -1.80 4.63
N THR A 104 3.54 -0.71 4.11
CA THR A 104 4.36 -0.74 2.89
C THR A 104 5.61 -1.61 3.07
N ALA A 105 6.35 -1.47 4.17
CA ALA A 105 7.55 -2.26 4.42
C ALA A 105 7.22 -3.77 4.50
N VAL A 106 6.19 -4.14 5.26
CA VAL A 106 5.72 -5.53 5.38
C VAL A 106 5.24 -6.08 4.04
N LEU A 107 4.49 -5.29 3.28
CA LEU A 107 4.04 -5.70 1.95
C LEU A 107 5.22 -6.00 1.03
N LEU A 108 6.23 -5.12 0.99
CA LEU A 108 7.42 -5.31 0.16
C LEU A 108 8.25 -6.51 0.63
N GLU A 109 8.41 -6.70 1.94
CA GLU A 109 9.12 -7.84 2.53
C GLU A 109 8.44 -9.18 2.17
N GLU A 110 7.12 -9.29 2.38
CA GLU A 110 6.38 -10.53 2.11
C GLU A 110 6.25 -10.83 0.61
N ILE A 111 6.07 -9.80 -0.23
CA ILE A 111 6.09 -9.97 -1.69
C ILE A 111 7.47 -10.35 -2.18
N GLY A 112 8.54 -9.77 -1.63
CA GLY A 112 9.92 -10.10 -2.00
C GLY A 112 10.25 -11.58 -1.81
N LYS A 113 9.61 -12.24 -0.82
CA LYS A 113 9.77 -13.69 -0.58
C LYS A 113 9.14 -14.57 -1.67
N VAL A 114 8.17 -14.07 -2.43
CA VAL A 114 7.32 -14.90 -3.32
C VAL A 114 7.24 -14.42 -4.76
N ILE A 115 7.67 -13.19 -5.06
CA ILE A 115 7.65 -12.65 -6.41
C ILE A 115 8.62 -13.44 -7.30
N LYS A 116 8.17 -13.79 -8.52
CA LYS A 116 8.99 -14.60 -9.44
C LYS A 116 10.24 -13.84 -9.90
N PRO A 117 11.29 -14.54 -10.38
CA PRO A 117 12.42 -13.90 -11.05
C PRO A 117 11.95 -12.94 -12.15
N TYR A 118 12.59 -11.77 -12.23
CA TYR A 118 12.23 -10.67 -13.14
C TYR A 118 10.83 -10.06 -12.86
N GLY A 119 10.24 -10.31 -11.69
CA GLY A 119 9.05 -9.60 -11.24
C GLY A 119 9.31 -8.11 -11.01
N THR A 120 8.25 -7.31 -11.02
CA THR A 120 8.34 -5.85 -10.88
C THR A 120 7.31 -5.34 -9.89
N GLY A 121 7.70 -4.35 -9.09
CA GLY A 121 6.80 -3.64 -8.17
C GLY A 121 6.84 -2.14 -8.41
N VAL A 122 5.70 -1.48 -8.25
CA VAL A 122 5.61 -0.02 -8.14
C VAL A 122 4.86 0.35 -6.87
N THR A 123 5.43 1.27 -6.10
CA THR A 123 4.79 1.86 -4.91
C THR A 123 4.53 3.34 -5.18
N ILE A 124 3.28 3.74 -5.04
CA ILE A 124 2.86 5.14 -5.22
C ILE A 124 3.07 5.87 -3.90
N SER A 125 4.01 6.82 -3.91
CA SER A 125 4.21 7.75 -2.81
C SER A 125 3.50 9.08 -3.12
N SER A 126 3.90 10.15 -2.44
CA SER A 126 3.33 11.49 -2.59
C SER A 126 4.44 12.53 -2.76
N GLN A 127 4.16 13.57 -3.56
CA GLN A 127 5.04 14.74 -3.63
C GLN A 127 5.23 15.43 -2.27
N SER A 128 4.33 15.22 -1.31
CA SER A 128 4.49 15.74 0.06
C SER A 128 5.77 15.26 0.73
N GLY A 129 6.29 14.08 0.37
CA GLY A 129 7.57 13.57 0.90
C GLY A 129 8.79 14.45 0.55
N HIS A 130 8.68 15.34 -0.44
CA HIS A 130 9.74 16.27 -0.82
C HIS A 130 9.54 17.70 -0.31
N ARG A 131 8.49 17.96 0.48
CA ARG A 131 8.18 19.32 0.99
C ARG A 131 8.84 19.64 2.32
N MET A 132 9.44 18.65 2.97
CA MET A 132 10.10 18.79 4.25
C MET A 132 11.62 18.64 4.09
N GLU A 133 12.37 19.10 5.09
CA GLU A 133 13.80 18.83 5.17
C GLU A 133 14.06 17.32 5.20
N ALA A 134 15.18 16.89 4.62
CA ALA A 134 15.58 15.50 4.67
C ALA A 134 15.84 15.06 6.12
N LEU A 135 15.51 13.81 6.45
CA LEU A 135 15.63 13.27 7.81
C LEU A 135 17.10 13.04 8.23
N GLY A 136 18.03 13.03 7.28
CA GLY A 136 19.45 12.78 7.51
C GLY A 136 19.81 11.31 7.31
N SER A 137 21.08 11.05 6.94
CA SER A 137 21.50 9.72 6.47
C SER A 137 21.36 8.61 7.50
N GLU A 138 21.54 8.91 8.80
CA GLU A 138 21.40 7.93 9.88
C GLU A 138 19.94 7.48 10.03
N ILE A 139 18.99 8.41 9.98
CA ILE A 139 17.56 8.11 10.06
C ILE A 139 17.11 7.38 8.80
N ASP A 140 17.57 7.81 7.62
CA ASP A 140 17.27 7.13 6.35
C ASP A 140 17.77 5.67 6.37
N GLU A 141 18.98 5.42 6.89
CA GLU A 141 19.53 4.06 7.04
C GLU A 141 18.70 3.21 8.02
N GLN A 142 18.30 3.77 9.16
CA GLN A 142 17.42 3.10 10.12
C GLN A 142 16.08 2.73 9.48
N LEU A 143 15.42 3.66 8.80
CA LEU A 143 14.13 3.42 8.13
C LEU A 143 14.25 2.39 6.99
N ALA A 144 15.39 2.33 6.32
CA ALA A 144 15.61 1.41 5.20
C ALA A 144 15.99 -0.02 5.64
N THR A 145 16.61 -0.18 6.82
CA THR A 145 17.26 -1.45 7.21
C THR A 145 16.73 -2.08 8.49
N THR A 146 15.97 -1.36 9.30
CA THR A 146 15.35 -1.92 10.51
C THR A 146 14.34 -2.99 10.12
N ASP A 147 14.36 -4.12 10.83
CA ASP A 147 13.37 -5.18 10.65
C ASP A 147 11.96 -4.62 10.81
N CYS A 148 11.04 -5.05 9.96
CA CYS A 148 9.67 -4.52 9.94
C CYS A 148 8.98 -4.59 11.32
N GLU A 149 9.28 -5.60 12.13
CA GLU A 149 8.71 -5.78 13.48
C GLU A 149 9.20 -4.71 14.48
N ASP A 150 10.41 -4.20 14.29
CA ASP A 150 11.02 -3.19 15.16
C ASP A 150 10.87 -1.77 14.60
N LEU A 151 10.43 -1.63 13.34
CA LEU A 151 10.38 -0.37 12.62
C LEU A 151 9.61 0.71 13.39
N LEU A 152 8.39 0.42 13.86
CA LEU A 152 7.57 1.39 14.61
C LEU A 152 8.10 1.71 16.02
N SER A 153 9.10 0.96 16.49
CA SER A 153 9.76 1.21 17.78
C SER A 153 10.92 2.20 17.67
N LEU A 154 11.28 2.64 16.45
CA LEU A 154 12.32 3.64 16.25
C LEU A 154 11.98 4.95 16.97
N PRO A 155 12.94 5.57 17.68
CA PRO A 155 12.69 6.82 18.42
C PRO A 155 12.10 7.94 17.56
N VAL A 156 12.58 8.10 16.33
CA VAL A 156 12.08 9.14 15.39
C VAL A 156 10.61 8.96 15.01
N LEU A 157 10.07 7.75 15.13
CA LEU A 157 8.68 7.43 14.78
C LEU A 157 7.73 7.46 15.97
N GLN A 158 8.23 7.75 17.19
CA GLN A 158 7.37 7.97 18.34
C GLN A 158 6.58 9.28 18.14
N VAL A 159 5.28 9.26 18.46
CA VAL A 159 4.35 10.34 18.12
C VAL A 159 4.78 11.68 18.70
N GLU A 160 5.33 11.68 19.92
CA GLU A 160 5.88 12.85 20.61
C GLU A 160 7.06 13.51 19.87
N ASN A 161 7.73 12.77 18.99
CA ASN A 161 8.87 13.24 18.21
C ASN A 161 8.47 13.72 16.80
N ILE A 162 7.20 13.53 16.41
CA ILE A 162 6.68 13.92 15.10
C ILE A 162 5.94 15.25 15.21
N LYS A 163 6.39 16.23 14.42
CA LYS A 163 5.72 17.55 14.33
C LYS A 163 4.60 17.48 13.30
N ASP A 164 3.36 17.71 13.73
CA ASP A 164 2.25 17.94 12.81
C ASP A 164 2.38 19.34 12.19
N ASN A 165 2.68 19.38 10.90
CA ASN A 165 2.83 20.60 10.12
C ASN A 165 1.60 20.88 9.25
N LEU A 166 0.50 20.15 9.41
CA LEU A 166 -0.76 20.54 8.81
C LEU A 166 -1.23 21.84 9.50
N PRO A 167 -1.50 22.92 8.75
CA PRO A 167 -2.18 24.05 9.34
C PRO A 167 -3.52 23.52 9.85
N ASN A 168 -3.75 23.65 11.17
CA ASN A 168 -5.02 23.33 11.82
C ASN A 168 -6.16 23.68 10.86
N ALA A 169 -6.84 22.67 10.32
CA ALA A 169 -8.19 22.83 9.81
C ALA A 169 -9.06 23.13 11.03
N SER A 170 -8.88 24.33 11.57
CA SER A 170 -9.78 24.96 12.50
C SER A 170 -11.06 25.12 11.70
N VAL A 171 -11.94 24.14 11.89
CA VAL A 171 -13.35 24.25 11.59
C VAL A 171 -13.81 25.52 12.28
N LYS A 172 -13.81 26.64 11.57
CA LYS A 172 -14.59 27.80 11.98
C LYS A 172 -16.04 27.30 11.96
N PRO A 173 -16.77 27.32 13.08
CA PRO A 173 -18.19 27.10 13.01
C PRO A 173 -18.75 28.16 12.06
N LEU A 174 -19.49 27.72 11.04
CA LEU A 174 -20.34 28.59 10.25
C LEU A 174 -21.34 29.21 11.23
N ASN A 175 -21.22 30.52 11.44
CA ASN A 175 -22.29 31.34 12.01
C ASN A 175 -23.44 31.42 11.02
#